data_AF-A0A2V9EIK7-F1
#
_entry.id   AF-A0A2V9EIK7-F1
#
_cell.length_a   1.000
_cell.length_b   1.000
_cell.length_c   1.000
_cell.angle_alpha   90.00
_cell.angle_beta   90.00
_cell.angle_gamma   90.00
#
_symmetry.space_group_name_H-M   'P 1'
#
loop_
_entity.id
_entity.type
_entity.pdbx_description
1 polymer ?
#
loop_
_entity_poly.entity_id
_entity_poly.type
_entity_poly.pdbx_seq_one_letter_code
_entity_poly.pdbx_strand_id
1 'polypeptide(L)'
;MNWTCEQTEARLSDYLDGLLQPAEQAAFDFHVNACERCTPLVAGVSHVLGTLETLAQVEPPPQLFDAILTATLGPKSWRRAKRWLRGLQSPRFVYSAVSVAATFVVILTATGFSFRKPKLADLSPATIYRNADRRAHRVYAHSAKFVSNLRVVYEIQTRLNENEQNPANREQTIPKNSPDKQPGRTDNTNPSAPKQQNRADEIGRNLRVLASEFPILSGSIGERRMP
;
A
#
# COMPACT_ATOMS: atom_id res chain seq x y z
N MET A 1 28.20 -21.54 61.32
CA MET A 1 27.46 -20.42 61.94
C MET A 1 26.46 -21.00 62.92
N ASN A 2 26.39 -20.48 64.15
CA ASN A 2 25.43 -20.94 65.15
C ASN A 2 24.04 -20.36 64.81
N TRP A 3 23.13 -21.22 64.36
CA TRP A 3 21.73 -20.86 64.22
C TRP A 3 21.08 -20.74 65.61
N THR A 4 20.24 -19.73 65.79
CA THR A 4 19.45 -19.54 67.03
C THR A 4 18.04 -20.11 66.83
N CYS A 5 17.38 -20.47 67.93
CA CYS A 5 15.99 -20.96 67.85
C CYS A 5 15.04 -19.90 67.26
N GLU A 6 15.25 -18.62 67.59
CA GLU A 6 14.45 -17.51 67.06
C GLU A 6 14.63 -17.36 65.54
N GLN A 7 15.87 -17.46 65.06
CA GLN A 7 16.16 -17.43 63.62
C GLN A 7 15.55 -18.64 62.89
N THR A 8 15.57 -19.81 63.54
CA THR A 8 14.98 -21.05 63.01
C THR A 8 13.47 -20.93 62.89
N GLU A 9 12.80 -20.39 63.91
CA GLU A 9 11.36 -20.15 63.90
C GLU A 9 10.96 -19.11 62.84
N ALA A 10 11.71 -18.01 62.72
CA ALA A 10 11.45 -16.97 61.72
C ALA A 10 11.62 -17.45 60.26
N ARG A 11 12.55 -18.39 60.01
CA ARG A 11 12.88 -18.92 58.67
C ARG A 11 12.22 -20.27 58.37
N LEU A 12 11.33 -20.75 59.25
CA LEU A 12 10.67 -22.05 59.07
C LEU A 12 9.81 -22.11 57.82
N SER A 13 9.03 -21.06 57.52
CA SER A 13 8.20 -21.03 56.31
C SER A 13 9.07 -21.10 55.06
N ASP A 14 10.15 -20.32 54.99
CA ASP A 14 11.10 -20.35 53.88
C ASP A 14 11.75 -21.73 53.71
N TYR A 15 11.95 -22.47 54.81
CA TYR A 15 12.47 -23.84 54.78
C TYR A 15 11.48 -24.82 54.18
N LEU A 16 10.23 -24.74 54.61
CA LEU A 16 9.14 -25.58 54.10
C LEU A 16 8.82 -25.26 52.63
N ASP A 17 8.93 -24.00 52.23
CA ASP A 17 8.75 -23.55 50.85
C ASP A 17 9.99 -23.82 49.96
N GLY A 18 11.09 -24.32 50.53
CA GLY A 18 12.33 -24.63 49.79
C GLY A 18 13.12 -23.41 49.30
N LEU A 19 12.92 -22.24 49.91
CA LEU A 19 13.51 -20.96 49.52
C LEU A 19 14.89 -20.69 50.12
N LEU A 20 15.37 -21.50 51.08
CA LEU A 20 16.71 -21.35 51.64
C LEU A 20 17.81 -21.82 50.69
N GLN A 21 18.96 -21.15 50.76
CA GLN A 21 20.16 -21.58 50.04
C GLN A 21 20.68 -22.91 50.62
N PRO A 22 21.36 -23.76 49.83
CA PRO A 22 21.80 -25.08 50.29
C PRO A 22 22.73 -25.04 51.51
N ALA A 23 23.58 -24.02 51.63
CA ALA A 23 24.44 -23.82 52.80
C ALA A 23 23.64 -23.44 54.06
N GLU A 24 22.55 -22.69 53.90
CA GLU A 24 21.65 -22.29 54.99
C GLU A 24 20.76 -23.46 55.42
N GLN A 25 20.27 -24.26 54.48
CA GLN A 25 19.50 -25.48 54.76
C GLN A 25 20.31 -26.46 55.62
N ALA A 26 21.57 -26.73 55.26
CA ALA A 26 22.42 -27.63 56.05
C ALA A 26 22.65 -27.11 57.48
N ALA A 27 22.75 -25.80 57.67
CA ALA A 27 22.90 -25.19 58.98
C ALA A 27 21.59 -25.18 59.79
N PHE A 28 20.44 -25.02 59.13
CA PHE A 28 19.10 -25.17 59.70
C PHE A 28 18.89 -26.61 60.18
N ASP A 29 19.15 -27.60 59.32
CA ASP A 29 19.01 -29.03 59.64
C ASP A 29 19.92 -29.41 60.82
N PHE A 30 21.16 -28.90 60.85
CA PHE A 30 22.06 -29.11 61.98
C PHE A 30 21.45 -28.59 63.29
N HIS A 31 20.84 -27.41 63.28
CA HIS A 31 20.19 -26.84 64.46
C HIS A 31 18.94 -27.62 64.89
N VAL A 32 18.07 -27.97 63.94
CA VAL A 32 16.83 -28.71 64.21
C VAL A 32 17.11 -30.11 64.75
N ASN A 33 18.18 -30.76 64.30
CA ASN A 33 18.60 -32.07 64.80
C ASN A 33 19.26 -32.00 66.19
N ALA A 34 19.83 -30.85 66.57
CA ALA A 34 20.51 -30.66 67.85
C ALA A 34 19.64 -30.01 68.94
N CYS A 35 18.55 -29.33 68.58
CA CYS A 35 17.73 -28.55 69.50
C CYS A 35 16.38 -29.21 69.81
N GLU A 36 16.18 -29.65 71.05
CA GLU A 36 14.95 -30.31 71.53
C GLU A 36 13.67 -29.47 71.38
N ARG A 37 13.78 -28.15 71.30
CA ARG A 37 12.63 -27.25 71.08
C ARG A 37 12.23 -27.16 69.61
N CYS A 38 13.20 -27.13 68.72
CA CYS A 38 12.96 -26.91 67.28
C CYS A 38 12.54 -28.19 66.55
N THR A 39 13.04 -29.36 66.98
CA THR A 39 12.65 -30.65 66.38
C THR A 39 11.14 -30.90 66.37
N PRO A 40 10.41 -30.84 67.51
CA PRO A 40 8.97 -31.09 67.51
C PRO A 40 8.18 -30.00 66.77
N LEU A 41 8.69 -28.76 66.75
CA LEU A 41 8.06 -27.64 66.06
C LEU A 41 8.06 -27.87 64.55
N VAL A 42 9.24 -28.15 63.96
CA VAL A 42 9.38 -28.41 62.52
C VAL A 42 8.60 -29.66 62.12
N ALA A 43 8.66 -30.73 62.92
CA ALA A 43 7.91 -31.97 62.68
C ALA A 43 6.39 -31.76 62.74
N GLY A 44 5.90 -30.93 63.66
CA GLY A 44 4.48 -30.61 63.78
C GLY A 44 3.95 -29.85 62.56
N VAL A 45 4.68 -28.82 62.12
CA VAL A 45 4.27 -28.00 60.96
C VAL A 45 4.36 -28.82 59.66
N SER A 46 5.42 -29.60 59.47
CA SER A 46 5.55 -30.45 58.27
C SER A 46 4.47 -31.53 58.21
N HIS A 47 4.08 -32.10 59.35
CA HIS A 47 2.95 -33.04 59.42
C HIS A 47 1.62 -32.37 59.03
N VAL A 48 1.37 -31.15 59.50
CA VAL A 48 0.16 -30.38 59.12
C VAL A 48 0.16 -30.08 57.61
N LEU A 49 1.29 -29.66 57.03
CA LEU A 49 1.38 -29.44 55.60
C LEU A 49 1.18 -30.73 54.80
N GLY A 50 1.81 -31.84 55.21
CA GLY A 50 1.64 -33.13 54.57
C GLY A 50 0.19 -33.63 54.62
N THR A 51 -0.53 -33.39 55.71
CA THR A 51 -1.96 -33.70 55.78
C THR A 51 -2.79 -32.79 54.87
N LEU A 52 -2.48 -31.49 54.77
CA LEU A 52 -3.13 -30.58 53.82
C LEU A 52 -2.92 -30.99 52.36
N GLU A 53 -1.74 -31.50 52.00
CA GLU A 53 -1.47 -32.01 50.65
C GLU A 53 -2.30 -33.25 50.28
N THR A 54 -2.71 -34.06 51.26
CA THR A 54 -3.57 -35.23 51.00
C THR A 54 -5.03 -34.88 50.75
N LEU A 55 -5.45 -33.63 50.99
CA LEU A 55 -6.80 -33.21 50.68
C LEU A 55 -7.05 -33.25 49.18
N ALA A 56 -8.27 -33.59 48.79
CA ALA A 56 -8.66 -33.63 47.39
C ALA A 56 -8.43 -32.27 46.74
N GLN A 57 -7.66 -32.27 45.64
CA GLN A 57 -7.40 -31.06 44.88
C GLN A 57 -8.73 -30.53 44.32
N VAL A 58 -9.05 -29.28 44.67
CA VAL A 58 -10.26 -28.62 44.19
C VAL A 58 -10.07 -28.30 42.71
N GLU A 59 -10.93 -28.85 41.86
CA GLU A 59 -10.93 -28.53 40.43
C GLU A 59 -11.15 -27.01 40.27
N PRO A 60 -10.22 -26.30 39.61
CA PRO A 60 -10.37 -24.87 39.42
C PRO A 60 -11.61 -24.58 38.57
N PRO A 61 -12.40 -23.53 38.89
CA PRO A 61 -13.59 -23.22 38.12
C PRO A 61 -13.20 -22.90 36.67
N PRO A 62 -13.98 -23.34 35.67
CA PRO A 62 -13.60 -23.25 34.25
C PRO A 62 -13.44 -21.80 33.76
N GLN A 63 -13.99 -20.83 34.50
CA GLN A 63 -13.89 -19.40 34.19
C GLN A 63 -12.60 -18.75 34.70
N LEU A 64 -11.85 -19.42 35.59
CA LEU A 64 -10.66 -18.84 36.25
C LEU A 64 -9.62 -18.37 35.22
N PHE A 65 -9.35 -19.19 34.21
CA PHE A 65 -8.41 -18.86 33.15
C PHE A 65 -8.83 -17.61 32.37
N ASP A 66 -10.10 -17.54 31.95
CA ASP A 66 -10.61 -16.38 31.20
C ASP A 66 -10.64 -15.12 32.10
N ALA A 67 -10.91 -15.26 33.40
CA ALA A 67 -10.84 -14.16 34.37
C ALA A 67 -9.42 -13.62 34.55
N ILE A 68 -8.43 -14.48 34.77
CA ILE A 68 -7.01 -14.10 34.89
C ILE A 68 -6.54 -13.43 33.60
N LEU A 69 -6.81 -14.03 32.44
CA LEU A 69 -6.43 -13.44 31.15
C LEU A 69 -7.09 -12.07 30.93
N THR A 70 -8.31 -11.88 31.44
CA THR A 70 -9.00 -10.58 31.35
C THR A 70 -8.41 -9.55 32.31
N ALA A 71 -8.02 -9.96 33.52
CA ALA A 71 -7.39 -9.09 34.50
C ALA A 71 -5.99 -8.64 34.06
N THR A 72 -5.16 -9.55 33.56
CA THR A 72 -3.76 -9.25 33.21
C THR A 72 -3.61 -8.66 31.81
N LEU A 73 -4.38 -9.15 30.83
CA LEU A 73 -4.22 -8.78 29.42
C LEU A 73 -5.37 -7.90 28.89
N GLY A 74 -6.34 -7.55 29.74
CA GLY A 74 -7.54 -6.80 29.36
C GLY A 74 -8.56 -7.64 28.59
N PRO A 75 -9.71 -7.06 28.19
CA PRO A 75 -10.85 -7.79 27.62
C PRO A 75 -10.51 -8.61 26.36
N LYS A 76 -11.12 -9.81 26.25
CA LYS A 76 -10.95 -10.73 25.10
C LYS A 76 -11.34 -10.08 23.76
N SER A 77 -12.28 -9.14 23.77
CA SER A 77 -12.69 -8.33 22.60
C SER A 77 -11.55 -7.44 22.12
N TRP A 78 -10.88 -6.74 23.05
CA TRP A 78 -9.74 -5.87 22.73
C TRP A 78 -8.56 -6.66 22.18
N ARG A 79 -8.28 -7.85 22.74
CA ARG A 79 -7.21 -8.74 22.21
C ARG A 79 -7.50 -9.21 20.78
N ARG A 80 -8.74 -9.61 20.49
CA ARG A 80 -9.17 -10.00 19.13
C ARG A 80 -9.14 -8.82 18.16
N ALA A 81 -9.66 -7.67 18.56
CA ALA A 81 -9.62 -6.45 17.75
C ALA A 81 -8.18 -6.02 17.44
N LYS A 82 -7.28 -6.03 18.44
CA LYS A 82 -5.86 -5.71 18.26
C LYS A 82 -5.14 -6.71 17.37
N ARG A 83 -5.49 -8.00 17.42
CA ARG A 83 -4.90 -9.04 16.55
C ARG A 83 -5.39 -8.93 15.11
N TRP A 84 -6.68 -8.66 14.91
CA TRP A 84 -7.25 -8.39 13.59
C TRP A 84 -6.64 -7.12 12.98
N LEU A 85 -6.55 -6.04 13.76
CA LEU A 85 -5.93 -4.79 13.35
C LEU A 85 -4.45 -4.97 13.00
N ARG A 86 -3.69 -5.75 13.78
CA ARG A 86 -2.30 -6.11 13.44
C ARG A 86 -2.18 -6.91 12.14
N GLY A 87 -3.15 -7.76 11.82
CA GLY A 87 -3.20 -8.49 10.55
C GLY A 87 -3.35 -7.55 9.35
N LEU A 88 -4.22 -6.55 9.48
CA LEU A 88 -4.38 -5.46 8.50
C LEU A 88 -3.16 -4.54 8.43
N GLN A 89 -2.42 -4.41 9.53
CA GLN A 89 -1.18 -3.62 9.59
C GLN A 89 0.03 -4.31 8.97
N SER A 90 -0.14 -5.50 8.38
CA SER A 90 0.98 -6.13 7.70
C SER A 90 1.43 -5.28 6.49
N PRO A 91 2.75 -5.15 6.24
CA PRO A 91 3.30 -4.25 5.23
C PRO A 91 2.68 -4.45 3.84
N ARG A 92 2.26 -5.66 3.53
CA ARG A 92 1.68 -6.05 2.24
C ARG A 92 0.37 -5.34 1.93
N PHE A 93 -0.50 -5.14 2.92
CA PHE A 93 -1.76 -4.42 2.70
C PHE A 93 -1.55 -2.91 2.51
N VAL A 94 -0.55 -2.33 3.17
CA VAL A 94 -0.23 -0.90 3.06
C VAL A 94 0.13 -0.54 1.61
N TYR A 95 1.00 -1.32 0.95
CA TYR A 95 1.36 -1.07 -0.45
C TYR A 95 0.14 -1.18 -1.39
N SER A 96 -0.74 -2.16 -1.18
CA SER A 96 -1.96 -2.30 -1.98
C SER A 96 -2.98 -1.16 -1.74
N ALA A 97 -3.11 -0.68 -0.52
CA ALA A 97 -4.00 0.42 -0.20
C ALA A 97 -3.49 1.73 -0.83
N VAL A 98 -2.17 1.96 -0.78
CA VAL A 98 -1.53 3.13 -1.40
C VAL A 98 -1.68 3.09 -2.92
N SER A 99 -1.52 1.94 -3.57
CA SER A 99 -1.67 1.84 -5.03
C SER A 99 -3.10 2.12 -5.47
N VAL A 100 -4.10 1.52 -4.82
CA VAL A 100 -5.52 1.76 -5.12
C VAL A 100 -5.90 3.22 -4.87
N ALA A 101 -5.46 3.81 -3.77
CA ALA A 101 -5.70 5.21 -3.47
C ALA A 101 -5.07 6.13 -4.53
N ALA A 102 -3.83 5.85 -4.96
CA ALA A 102 -3.16 6.61 -6.01
C ALA A 102 -3.93 6.52 -7.34
N THR A 103 -4.37 5.32 -7.74
CA THR A 103 -5.18 5.13 -8.96
C THR A 103 -6.50 5.90 -8.86
N PHE A 104 -7.17 5.87 -7.71
CA PHE A 104 -8.42 6.59 -7.51
C PHE A 104 -8.25 8.11 -7.61
N VAL A 105 -7.16 8.65 -7.04
CA VAL A 105 -6.81 10.07 -7.16
C VAL A 105 -6.57 10.47 -8.62
N VAL A 106 -5.83 9.66 -9.39
CA VAL A 106 -5.59 9.93 -10.81
C VAL A 106 -6.92 9.93 -11.59
N ILE A 107 -7.82 8.98 -11.33
CA ILE A 107 -9.13 8.94 -11.97
C ILE A 107 -9.97 10.17 -11.60
N LEU A 108 -10.03 10.55 -10.33
CA LEU A 108 -10.79 11.71 -9.86
C LEU A 108 -10.28 13.03 -10.46
N THR A 109 -8.96 13.20 -10.53
CA THR A 109 -8.38 14.37 -11.20
C THR A 109 -8.67 14.35 -12.71
N ALA A 110 -8.64 13.17 -13.34
CA ALA A 110 -9.00 12.98 -14.74
C ALA A 110 -10.49 13.17 -15.04
N THR A 111 -11.39 13.11 -14.04
CA THR A 111 -12.83 13.45 -14.20
C THR A 111 -13.11 14.92 -13.88
N GLY A 112 -12.19 15.64 -13.25
CA GLY A 112 -12.28 17.09 -12.98
C GLY A 112 -12.52 17.45 -11.53
N PHE A 113 -12.50 16.46 -10.64
CA PHE A 113 -12.69 16.65 -9.22
C PHE A 113 -11.55 17.47 -8.62
N SER A 114 -11.88 18.62 -8.04
CA SER A 114 -10.92 19.52 -7.41
C SER A 114 -10.89 19.31 -5.89
N PHE A 115 -9.82 18.67 -5.38
CA PHE A 115 -9.63 18.45 -3.93
C PHE A 115 -9.62 19.75 -3.09
N ARG A 116 -9.35 20.90 -3.71
CA ARG A 116 -9.30 22.21 -3.05
C ARG A 116 -10.68 22.83 -2.78
N LYS A 117 -11.73 22.43 -3.51
CA LYS A 117 -13.12 22.89 -3.32
C LYS A 117 -14.09 21.75 -3.67
N PRO A 118 -14.32 20.79 -2.76
CA PRO A 118 -15.20 19.66 -3.05
C PRO A 118 -16.63 20.17 -3.26
N LYS A 119 -17.15 20.01 -4.47
CA LYS A 119 -18.57 20.25 -4.77
C LYS A 119 -19.25 18.90 -4.96
N LEU A 120 -20.30 18.62 -4.19
CA LEU A 120 -21.11 17.40 -4.35
C LEU A 120 -21.71 17.27 -5.77
N ALA A 121 -21.97 18.40 -6.43
CA ALA A 121 -22.46 18.42 -7.80
C ALA A 121 -21.48 17.81 -8.83
N ASP A 122 -20.18 17.78 -8.50
CA ASP A 122 -19.13 17.23 -9.36
C ASP A 122 -19.13 15.69 -9.38
N LEU A 123 -19.78 15.04 -8.40
CA LEU A 123 -20.02 13.59 -8.37
C LEU A 123 -21.27 13.17 -9.15
N SER A 124 -21.99 14.10 -9.77
CA SER A 124 -23.17 13.72 -10.56
C SER A 124 -22.74 12.92 -11.81
N PRO A 125 -23.38 11.78 -12.10
CA PRO A 125 -22.98 10.90 -13.20
C PRO A 125 -23.05 11.61 -14.56
N ALA A 126 -23.99 12.54 -14.72
CA ALA A 126 -24.11 13.36 -15.93
C ALA A 126 -22.93 14.32 -16.14
N THR A 127 -22.39 14.90 -15.07
CA THR A 127 -21.25 15.84 -15.16
C THR A 127 -19.95 15.08 -15.44
N ILE A 128 -19.77 13.92 -14.80
CA ILE A 128 -18.64 13.01 -15.07
C ILE A 128 -18.62 12.60 -16.54
N TYR A 129 -19.76 12.15 -17.09
CA TYR A 129 -19.85 11.74 -18.49
C TYR A 129 -19.49 12.87 -19.45
N ARG A 130 -20.06 14.07 -19.26
CA ARG A 130 -19.78 15.25 -20.09
C ARG A 130 -18.32 15.69 -20.01
N ASN A 131 -17.71 15.62 -18.83
CA ASN A 131 -16.30 15.97 -18.65
C ASN A 131 -15.37 14.93 -19.27
N ALA A 132 -15.71 13.65 -19.19
CA ALA A 132 -14.98 12.56 -19.83
C ALA A 132 -15.02 12.69 -21.36
N ASP A 133 -16.21 12.88 -21.92
CA ASP A 133 -16.44 13.06 -23.36
C ASP A 133 -15.62 14.23 -23.94
N ARG A 134 -15.68 15.40 -23.29
CA ARG A 134 -14.88 16.58 -23.68
C ARG A 134 -13.37 16.31 -23.65
N ARG A 135 -12.89 15.54 -22.67
CA ARG A 135 -11.47 15.17 -22.59
C ARG A 135 -11.09 14.17 -23.67
N ALA A 136 -11.93 13.17 -23.93
CA ALA A 136 -11.72 12.19 -25.00
C ALA A 136 -11.56 12.89 -26.36
N HIS A 137 -12.44 13.83 -26.67
CA HIS A 137 -12.34 14.61 -27.92
C HIS A 137 -11.07 15.44 -28.02
N ARG A 138 -10.62 16.08 -26.92
CA ARG A 138 -9.37 16.85 -26.91
C ARG A 138 -8.14 15.97 -27.11
N VAL A 139 -8.12 14.81 -26.44
CA VAL A 139 -7.03 13.84 -26.58
C VAL A 139 -6.99 13.31 -28.02
N TYR A 140 -8.15 12.94 -28.58
CA TYR A 140 -8.27 12.47 -29.95
C TYR A 140 -7.77 13.50 -30.97
N ALA A 141 -8.20 14.76 -30.84
CA ALA A 141 -7.77 15.83 -31.73
C ALA A 141 -6.25 16.07 -31.65
N HIS A 142 -5.70 16.02 -30.43
CA HIS A 142 -4.26 16.19 -30.22
C HIS A 142 -3.45 15.01 -30.81
N SER A 143 -3.90 13.77 -30.60
CA SER A 143 -3.25 12.58 -31.15
C SER A 143 -3.32 12.55 -32.67
N ALA A 144 -4.48 12.90 -33.25
CA ALA A 144 -4.65 12.98 -34.70
C ALA A 144 -3.69 14.02 -35.29
N LYS A 145 -3.61 15.21 -34.69
CA LYS A 145 -2.68 16.26 -35.11
C LYS A 145 -1.22 15.85 -34.99
N PHE A 146 -0.85 15.16 -33.90
CA PHE A 146 0.51 14.66 -33.70
C PHE A 146 0.89 13.66 -34.80
N VAL A 147 0.00 12.72 -35.11
CA VAL A 147 0.20 11.74 -36.19
C VAL A 147 0.29 12.41 -37.56
N SER A 148 -0.59 13.37 -37.86
CA SER A 148 -0.54 14.12 -39.13
C SER A 148 0.73 14.97 -39.28
N ASN A 149 1.30 15.46 -38.18
CA ASN A 149 2.53 16.25 -38.18
C ASN A 149 3.81 15.40 -38.20
N LEU A 150 3.72 14.06 -38.16
CA LEU A 150 4.91 13.23 -38.33
C LEU A 150 5.49 13.43 -39.74
N ARG A 151 6.79 13.76 -39.80
CA ARG A 151 7.53 13.99 -41.04
C ARG A 151 7.38 12.86 -42.07
N VAL A 152 7.31 11.61 -41.59
CA VAL A 152 7.13 10.42 -42.42
C VAL A 152 5.79 10.46 -43.19
N VAL A 153 4.69 10.88 -42.55
CA VAL A 153 3.39 10.98 -43.20
C VAL A 153 3.38 12.09 -44.24
N TYR A 154 3.97 13.24 -43.92
CA TYR A 154 4.13 14.34 -44.87
C TYR A 154 4.98 13.93 -46.06
N GLU A 155 6.11 13.25 -45.84
CA GLU A 155 6.98 12.77 -46.91
C GLU A 155 6.24 11.79 -47.84
N ILE A 156 5.47 10.85 -47.29
CA ILE A 156 4.64 9.92 -48.07
C ILE A 156 3.56 10.68 -48.86
N GLN A 157 2.84 11.61 -48.22
CA GLN A 157 1.84 12.44 -48.90
C GLN A 157 2.45 13.29 -50.01
N THR A 158 3.66 13.82 -49.80
CA THR A 158 4.36 14.63 -50.79
C THR A 158 4.78 13.77 -51.99
N ARG A 159 5.30 12.56 -51.75
CA ARG A 159 5.67 11.60 -52.80
C ARG A 159 4.45 11.10 -53.60
N LEU A 160 3.33 10.83 -52.94
CA LEU A 160 2.09 10.44 -53.60
C LEU A 160 1.52 11.57 -54.45
N ASN A 161 1.46 12.79 -53.90
CA ASN A 161 0.93 13.94 -54.62
C ASN A 161 1.83 14.35 -55.81
N GLU A 162 3.17 14.26 -55.66
CA GLU A 162 4.13 14.43 -56.76
C GLU A 162 3.93 13.40 -57.89
N ASN A 163 3.61 12.15 -57.54
CA ASN A 163 3.32 11.08 -58.50
C ASN A 163 1.96 11.25 -59.20
N GLU A 164 0.97 11.84 -58.52
CA GLU A 164 -0.34 12.20 -59.11
C GLU A 164 -0.26 13.45 -60.00
N GLN A 165 0.58 14.44 -59.67
CA GLN A 165 0.74 15.67 -60.44
C GLN A 165 1.59 15.50 -61.71
N ASN A 166 2.43 14.47 -61.80
CA ASN A 166 3.30 14.22 -62.95
C ASN A 166 3.04 12.87 -63.65
N PRO A 167 1.83 12.66 -64.22
CA PRO A 167 1.52 11.46 -64.99
C PRO A 167 2.36 11.35 -66.29
N ALA A 168 2.98 12.44 -66.75
CA ALA A 168 3.76 12.48 -67.99
C ALA A 168 5.10 11.72 -67.92
N ASN A 169 5.68 11.53 -66.73
CA ASN A 169 6.88 10.71 -66.55
C ASN A 169 6.55 9.19 -66.52
N ARG A 170 5.28 8.83 -66.33
CA ARG A 170 4.83 7.43 -66.32
C ARG A 170 4.76 6.82 -67.73
N GLU A 171 4.67 7.65 -68.77
CA GLU A 171 4.51 7.20 -70.15
C GLU A 171 5.83 6.77 -70.82
N GLN A 172 7.00 6.99 -70.20
CA GLN A 172 8.31 6.61 -70.77
C GLN A 172 8.87 5.27 -70.27
N THR A 173 8.24 4.58 -69.32
CA THR A 173 8.81 3.35 -68.73
C THR A 173 7.94 2.09 -68.74
N ILE A 174 6.80 2.05 -69.44
CA ILE A 174 5.97 0.82 -69.49
C ILE A 174 5.50 0.49 -70.91
N PRO A 175 5.79 -0.72 -71.46
CA PRO A 175 5.35 -1.13 -72.79
C PRO A 175 3.84 -1.43 -72.84
N LYS A 176 3.19 -0.93 -73.91
CA LYS A 176 1.77 -1.08 -74.23
C LYS A 176 1.35 -2.53 -74.46
N ASN A 177 0.29 -2.96 -73.77
CA ASN A 177 -0.67 -3.93 -74.33
C ASN A 177 -2.10 -3.51 -73.92
N SER A 178 -2.99 -3.43 -74.90
CA SER A 178 -4.43 -3.12 -74.83
C SER A 178 -5.07 -3.97 -75.95
N PRO A 179 -6.35 -4.40 -75.90
CA PRO A 179 -7.56 -3.57 -75.63
C PRO A 179 -8.60 -4.32 -74.74
N ASP A 180 -9.79 -3.83 -74.34
CA ASP A 180 -10.84 -3.17 -75.15
C ASP A 180 -12.02 -2.64 -74.26
N LYS A 181 -12.79 -1.71 -74.85
CA LYS A 181 -14.15 -1.19 -74.53
C LYS A 181 -14.40 0.00 -73.56
N GLN A 182 -14.75 1.13 -74.19
CA GLN A 182 -15.53 2.32 -73.75
C GLN A 182 -17.07 2.06 -73.85
N PRO A 183 -18.01 3.01 -73.55
CA PRO A 183 -17.95 4.30 -72.82
C PRO A 183 -19.20 4.57 -71.90
N GLY A 184 -19.19 5.67 -71.14
CA GLY A 184 -20.39 6.26 -70.52
C GLY A 184 -20.06 7.45 -69.61
N ARG A 185 -19.86 8.65 -70.15
CA ARG A 185 -20.81 9.79 -70.18
C ARG A 185 -20.79 10.67 -68.89
N THR A 186 -20.00 11.74 -69.01
CA THR A 186 -20.13 13.14 -68.52
C THR A 186 -21.00 13.44 -67.29
N ASP A 187 -20.47 14.19 -66.31
CA ASP A 187 -20.66 15.65 -66.34
C ASP A 187 -19.70 16.43 -65.42
N ASN A 188 -19.30 17.59 -65.92
CA ASN A 188 -18.38 18.54 -65.32
C ASN A 188 -19.15 19.54 -64.46
N THR A 189 -18.64 19.88 -63.27
CA THR A 189 -18.59 21.28 -62.80
C THR A 189 -17.79 21.38 -61.49
N ASN A 190 -16.61 22.00 -61.59
CA ASN A 190 -15.92 22.78 -60.55
C ASN A 190 -15.75 24.19 -61.20
N PRO A 191 -15.70 25.34 -60.50
CA PRO A 191 -14.93 25.57 -59.28
C PRO A 191 -15.58 26.49 -58.22
N SER A 192 -15.17 26.33 -56.95
CA SER A 192 -15.07 27.46 -56.00
C SER A 192 -14.21 27.07 -54.79
N ALA A 193 -13.02 27.64 -54.72
CA ALA A 193 -12.11 27.53 -53.59
C ALA A 193 -12.62 28.33 -52.37
N PRO A 194 -12.49 27.83 -51.13
CA PRO A 194 -12.73 28.65 -49.95
C PRO A 194 -11.48 29.45 -49.57
N LYS A 195 -11.71 30.75 -49.36
CA LYS A 195 -10.79 31.79 -48.94
C LYS A 195 -10.16 31.44 -47.58
N GLN A 196 -8.86 31.21 -47.59
CA GLN A 196 -8.02 31.02 -46.40
C GLN A 196 -7.89 32.36 -45.64
N GLN A 197 -8.58 32.51 -44.52
CA GLN A 197 -8.33 33.61 -43.57
C GLN A 197 -7.52 33.08 -42.39
N ASN A 198 -6.24 33.48 -42.36
CA ASN A 198 -5.33 33.23 -41.26
C ASN A 198 -5.79 33.97 -39.99
N ARG A 199 -6.21 33.22 -38.97
CA ARG A 199 -6.43 33.69 -37.59
C ARG A 199 -5.80 32.74 -36.57
N ALA A 200 -4.56 32.31 -36.82
CA ALA A 200 -3.84 31.37 -35.97
C ALA A 200 -2.40 31.81 -35.73
N ASP A 201 -2.18 33.08 -35.35
CA ASP A 201 -0.85 33.57 -34.91
C ASP A 201 -0.85 34.22 -33.52
N GLU A 202 -1.97 34.16 -32.79
CA GLU A 202 -2.08 34.78 -31.45
C GLU A 202 -2.04 33.77 -30.29
N ILE A 203 -2.21 32.47 -30.59
CA ILE A 203 -2.28 31.42 -29.55
C ILE A 203 -0.87 30.92 -29.15
N GLY A 204 0.16 31.19 -29.95
CA GLY A 204 1.53 30.73 -29.70
C GLY A 204 2.26 31.40 -28.54
N ARG A 205 1.86 32.61 -28.13
CA ARG A 205 2.55 33.36 -27.05
C ARG A 205 2.16 32.93 -25.63
N ASN A 206 0.92 32.46 -25.42
CA ASN A 206 0.44 32.08 -24.09
C ASN A 206 0.76 30.62 -23.70
N LEU A 207 1.18 29.78 -24.64
CA LEU A 207 1.58 28.40 -24.37
C LEU A 207 3.04 28.25 -23.91
N ARG A 208 3.86 29.30 -24.02
CA ARG A 208 5.27 29.27 -23.60
C ARG A 208 5.48 29.44 -22.08
N VAL A 209 4.44 29.83 -21.34
CA VAL A 209 4.53 30.08 -19.89
C VAL A 209 4.20 28.82 -19.04
N LEU A 210 3.65 27.77 -19.63
CA LEU A 210 3.28 26.53 -18.91
C LEU A 210 4.27 25.37 -19.08
N ALA A 211 5.41 25.59 -19.75
CA ALA A 211 6.42 24.54 -19.98
C ALA A 211 7.57 24.53 -18.95
N SER A 212 7.58 25.46 -17.99
CA SER A 212 8.60 25.53 -16.94
C SER A 212 8.00 25.24 -15.57
N GLU A 213 7.72 23.96 -15.28
CA GLU A 213 7.69 23.40 -13.90
C GLU A 213 7.34 21.90 -13.96
N PHE A 214 8.25 21.10 -14.52
CA PHE A 214 8.37 19.70 -14.10
C PHE A 214 9.54 19.64 -13.11
N PRO A 215 9.30 19.38 -11.81
CA PRO A 215 10.37 19.05 -10.91
C PRO A 215 10.90 17.66 -11.28
N ILE A 216 12.03 17.64 -11.99
CA ILE A 216 12.85 16.44 -12.19
C ILE A 216 13.42 16.10 -10.82
N LEU A 217 12.93 15.02 -10.23
CA LEU A 217 13.44 14.46 -8.98
C LEU A 217 14.75 13.72 -9.30
N SER A 218 15.82 14.49 -9.52
CA SER A 218 17.19 13.96 -9.52
C SER A 218 17.58 13.66 -8.08
N GLY A 219 17.42 12.41 -7.67
CA GLY A 219 18.01 11.89 -6.44
C GLY A 219 19.52 11.75 -6.62
N SER A 220 20.29 12.62 -5.96
CA SER A 220 21.73 12.45 -5.80
C SER A 220 22.01 11.21 -4.95
N ILE A 221 22.60 10.19 -5.55
CA ILE A 221 23.27 9.10 -4.82
C ILE A 221 24.52 9.73 -4.20
N GLY A 222 24.41 10.13 -2.93
CA GLY A 222 25.53 10.53 -2.12
C GLY A 222 26.29 9.30 -1.66
N GLU A 223 27.53 9.16 -2.14
CA GLU A 223 28.55 8.26 -1.60
C GLU A 223 28.71 8.48 -0.09
N ARG A 224 28.42 7.42 0.68
CA ARG A 224 28.88 7.30 2.07
C ARG A 224 30.02 6.30 2.12
N ARG A 225 31.22 6.87 2.17
CA ARG A 225 32.47 6.31 2.70
C ARG A 225 32.26 5.90 4.16
N MET A 226 32.70 4.69 4.55
CA MET A 226 33.21 4.28 5.87
C MET A 226 33.67 2.81 5.79
N PRO A 227 34.50 2.31 6.73
CA PRO A 227 35.47 2.99 7.60
C PRO A 227 36.93 2.82 7.13
#